data_AF-A0A960PQZ4-F1
#
_entry.id   AF-A0A960PQZ4-F1
#
_cell.length_a   1.000
_cell.length_b   1.000
_cell.length_c   1.000
_cell.angle_alpha   90.00
_cell.angle_beta   90.00
_cell.angle_gamma   90.00
#
_symmetry.space_group_name_H-M   'P 1'
#
loop_
_entity.id
_entity.type
_entity.pdbx_description
1 polymer ?
#
loop_
_entity_poly.entity_id
_entity_poly.type
_entity_poly.pdbx_seq_one_letter_code
_entity_poly.pdbx_strand_id
1 'polypeptide(L)' 'ELQVKVLDGCRQNGHFWVFLAGTTNREFTLNIEDLETGSQWQHHNPQRQLLAPVADTRALATCP' A
#
# COMPACT_ATOMS: atom_id res chain seq x y z
N GLU A 1 7.34 -4.80 -13.55
CA GLU A 1 7.89 -3.78 -12.65
C GLU A 1 6.77 -3.21 -11.79
N LEU A 2 7.09 -2.75 -10.58
CA LEU A 2 6.13 -2.27 -9.56
C LEU A 2 6.63 -0.93 -9.00
N GLN A 3 5.71 0.01 -8.78
CA GLN A 3 5.95 1.24 -8.05
C GLN A 3 5.10 1.22 -6.77
N VAL A 4 5.76 1.46 -5.64
CA VAL A 4 5.13 1.61 -4.33
C VAL A 4 5.51 2.97 -3.77
N LYS A 5 4.54 3.71 -3.26
CA LYS A 5 4.75 4.99 -2.59
C LYS A 5 4.00 5.01 -1.28
N VAL A 6 4.72 5.22 -0.19
CA VAL A 6 4.15 5.51 1.12
C VAL A 6 4.32 7.00 1.39
N LEU A 7 3.24 7.68 1.75
CA LEU A 7 3.24 9.11 2.09
C LEU A 7 2.75 9.32 3.51
N ASP A 8 3.42 10.22 4.23
CA ASP A 8 2.89 10.79 5.47
C ASP A 8 1.74 11.73 5.11
N GLY A 9 0.51 11.27 5.38
CA GLY A 9 -0.74 12.04 5.24
C GLY A 9 -1.35 12.40 6.59
N CYS A 10 -0.58 12.28 7.68
CA CYS A 10 -1.10 12.37 9.04
C CYS A 10 -1.79 13.71 9.32
N ARG A 11 -1.23 14.81 8.79
CA ARG A 11 -1.82 16.15 8.95
C ARG A 11 -3.16 16.33 8.23
N GLN A 12 -3.50 15.46 7.28
CA GLN A 12 -4.73 15.57 6.48
C GLN A 12 -5.86 14.73 7.07
N ASN A 13 -5.57 13.51 7.50
CA ASN A 13 -6.60 12.60 8.00
C ASN A 13 -6.13 11.59 9.06
N GLY A 14 -4.93 11.74 9.62
CA GLY A 14 -4.43 10.83 10.65
C GLY A 14 -4.01 9.46 10.11
N HIS A 15 -3.57 9.38 8.85
CA HIS A 15 -3.10 8.13 8.26
C HIS A 15 -1.86 8.32 7.37
N PHE A 16 -1.04 7.27 7.28
CA PHE A 16 -0.14 7.09 6.15
C PHE A 16 -0.93 6.57 4.93
N TRP A 17 -0.54 7.04 3.74
CA TRP A 17 -1.17 6.70 2.48
C TRP A 17 -0.29 5.76 1.68
N VAL A 18 -0.90 4.79 1.01
CA VAL A 18 -0.21 3.81 0.14
C VAL A 18 -0.74 3.94 -1.28
N PHE A 19 0.19 4.14 -2.21
CA PHE A 19 -0.08 4.08 -3.65
C PHE A 19 0.71 2.93 -4.26
N LEU A 20 0.04 2.13 -5.09
CA LEU A 20 0.60 1.00 -5.80
C LEU A 20 0.21 1.08 -7.27
N ALA A 21 1.17 0.94 -8.16
CA ALA A 21 0.94 0.85 -9.60
C ALA A 21 1.97 -0.04 -10.28
N GLY A 22 1.63 -0.58 -11.44
CA GLY A 22 2.56 -1.39 -12.23
C GLY A 22 1.90 -1.96 -13.47
N THR A 23 2.73 -2.47 -14.38
CA THR A 23 2.31 -3.03 -15.67
C THR A 23 2.53 -4.55 -15.72
N THR A 24 2.36 -5.21 -14.58
CA THR A 24 2.58 -6.66 -14.43
C THR A 24 1.27 -7.41 -14.27
N ASN A 25 1.24 -8.64 -14.80
CA ASN A 25 0.19 -9.63 -14.55
C ASN A 25 0.71 -10.84 -13.75
N ARG A 26 1.86 -10.69 -13.10
CA ARG A 26 2.46 -11.72 -12.25
C ARG A 26 1.85 -11.70 -10.87
N GLU A 27 1.80 -12.88 -10.27
CA GLU A 27 1.38 -13.04 -8.88
C GLU A 27 2.36 -12.40 -7.92
N PHE A 28 1.85 -11.69 -6.92
CA PHE A 28 2.62 -11.23 -5.77
C PHE A 28 1.72 -10.89 -4.58
N THR A 29 2.35 -10.83 -3.40
CA THR A 29 1.77 -10.23 -2.20
C THR A 29 2.70 -9.13 -1.73
N LEU A 30 2.16 -7.92 -1.53
CA LEU A 30 2.84 -6.78 -0.95
C LEU A 30 2.34 -6.59 0.48
N ASN A 31 3.27 -6.57 1.44
CA ASN A 31 2.99 -6.24 2.83
C ASN A 31 3.74 -4.96 3.19
N ILE A 32 3.03 -4.00 3.79
CA ILE A 32 3.59 -2.78 4.36
C ILE A 32 3.31 -2.82 5.85
N GLU A 33 4.36 -2.84 6.65
CA GLU A 33 4.29 -2.93 8.10
C GLU A 33 4.51 -1.57 8.74
N ASP A 34 3.62 -1.23 9.65
CA ASP A 34 3.75 -0.13 10.57
C ASP A 34 4.70 -0.52 11.70
N LEU A 35 5.85 0.15 11.79
CA LEU A 35 6.90 -0.21 12.76
C LEU A 35 6.61 0.21 14.20
N GLU A 36 5.59 1.04 14.43
CA GLU A 36 5.19 1.46 15.78
C GLU A 36 4.14 0.52 16.37
N THR A 37 3.19 0.07 15.56
CA THR A 37 2.06 -0.77 16.01
C THR A 37 2.15 -2.23 15.61
N GLY A 38 2.99 -2.56 14.62
CA GLY A 38 3.03 -3.88 13.97
C GLY A 38 1.85 -4.14 13.02
N SER A 39 0.97 -3.15 12.80
CA SER A 39 -0.16 -3.29 11.87
C SER A 39 0.32 -3.44 10.44
N GLN A 40 -0.43 -4.18 9.61
CA GLN A 40 -0.05 -4.43 8.23
C GLN A 40 -1.14 -4.00 7.24
N TRP A 41 -0.71 -3.27 6.21
CA TRP A 41 -1.47 -3.09 4.98
C TRP A 41 -1.01 -4.14 3.97
N GLN A 42 -1.94 -4.88 3.38
CA GLN A 42 -1.63 -6.00 2.49
C GLN A 42 -2.36 -5.87 1.16
N HIS A 43 -1.67 -6.22 0.08
CA HIS A 43 -2.27 -6.31 -1.25
C HIS A 43 -1.81 -7.57 -1.97
N HIS A 44 -2.76 -8.36 -2.45
CA HIS A 44 -2.49 -9.55 -3.26
C HIS A 44 -2.96 -9.32 -4.70
N ASN A 45 -2.04 -9.50 -5.65
CA ASN A 45 -2.35 -9.57 -7.07
C ASN A 45 -2.19 -11.02 -7.54
N PRO A 46 -3.25 -11.71 -7.99
CA PRO A 46 -3.14 -13.10 -8.42
C PRO A 46 -2.50 -13.23 -9.81
N GLN A 47 -2.01 -14.43 -10.12
CA GLN A 47 -1.40 -14.75 -11.41
C GLN A 47 -2.38 -14.49 -12.57
N ARG A 48 -1.88 -13.88 -13.65
CA ARG A 48 -2.62 -13.47 -14.87
C ARG A 48 -3.63 -12.33 -14.67
N GLN A 49 -3.68 -11.69 -13.51
CA GLN A 49 -4.41 -10.43 -13.32
C GLN A 49 -3.48 -9.25 -13.49
N LEU A 50 -3.77 -8.37 -14.46
CA LEU A 50 -3.06 -7.09 -14.57
C LEU A 50 -3.35 -6.26 -13.31
N LEU A 51 -2.29 -5.76 -12.69
CA LEU A 51 -2.39 -4.97 -11.47
C LEU A 51 -3.29 -3.74 -11.65
N ALA A 52 -4.32 -3.64 -10.80
CA ALA A 52 -5.11 -2.42 -10.68
C ALA A 52 -4.35 -1.39 -9.83
N PRO A 53 -4.29 -0.11 -10.24
CA PRO A 53 -3.73 0.93 -9.41
C PRO A 53 -4.48 1.07 -8.08
N VAL A 54 -3.74 1.25 -6.99
CA VAL A 54 -4.29 1.47 -5.65
C VAL A 54 -3.88 2.86 -5.17
N ALA A 55 -4.84 3.56 -4.55
CA ALA A 55 -4.66 4.85 -3.90
C ALA A 55 -5.39 4.83 -2.55
N ASP A 56 -4.77 4.21 -1.56
CA ASP A 56 -5.33 4.10 -0.23
C ASP A 56 -4.83 5.25 0.65
N THR A 57 -5.71 6.21 0.91
CA THR A 57 -5.41 7.37 1.76
C THR A 57 -5.72 7.13 3.24
N ARG A 58 -6.03 5.89 3.64
CA ARG A 58 -6.29 5.50 5.03
C ARG A 58 -5.56 4.20 5.40
N ALA A 59 -4.43 3.93 4.75
CA ALA A 59 -3.78 2.62 4.75
C ALA A 59 -3.30 2.18 6.15
N LEU A 60 -2.68 3.08 6.91
CA LEU A 60 -2.20 2.82 8.27
C LEU A 60 -2.64 3.95 9.18
N ALA A 61 -3.19 3.63 10.36
CA ALA A 61 -3.83 4.59 11.28
C ALA A 61 -2.90 5.14 12.37
N THR A 62 -1.60 4.98 12.19
CA THR A 62 -0.59 5.48 13.14
C THR A 62 -0.02 6.78 12.63
N CYS A 63 0.19 7.72 13.54
CA CYS A 63 0.80 9.01 13.25
C CYS A 63 1.70 9.44 14.42
N PRO A 64 2.91 9.94 14.13
CA PRO A 64 3.80 10.51 15.14
C PRO A 64 3.33 11.87 15.67
#